data_AF-A0A2W6BUI5-F1
#
_entry.id   AF-A0A2W6BUI5-F1
#
_cell.length_a   1.000
_cell.length_b   1.000
_cell.length_c   1.000
_cell.angle_alpha   90.00
_cell.angle_beta   90.00
_cell.angle_gamma   90.00
#
_symmetry.space_group_name_H-M   'P 1'
#
loop_
_entity.id
_entity.type
_entity.pdbx_description
1 polymer ?
#
loop_
_entity_poly.entity_id
_entity_poly.type
_entity_poly.pdbx_seq_one_letter_code
_entity_poly.pdbx_strand_id
1 'polypeptide(L)'
;MVAWLSSEGVTQVTMEATGVYWKPVFHALCEADQPVEVLLVNARHVKNVPGRKSDALDAVWLAELTECGLLRGSFIPRRRSPRSAS
;
A
#
# COMPACT_ATOMS: atom_id res chain seq x y z
N MET A 1 -13.71 1.72 -3.82
CA MET A 1 -12.53 1.45 -2.97
C MET A 1 -12.09 2.72 -2.24
N VAL A 2 -11.52 3.73 -2.90
CA VAL A 2 -11.05 4.97 -2.23
C VAL A 2 -12.16 5.63 -1.39
N ALA A 3 -13.32 5.90 -1.99
CA ALA A 3 -14.46 6.48 -1.27
C ALA A 3 -14.93 5.65 -0.06
N TRP A 4 -14.79 4.33 -0.12
CA TRP A 4 -15.14 3.44 0.99
C TRP A 4 -14.09 3.52 2.10
N LEU A 5 -12.80 3.49 1.77
CA LEU A 5 -11.73 3.69 2.75
C LEU A 5 -11.84 5.07 3.42
N SER A 6 -12.18 6.10 2.66
CA SER A 6 -12.46 7.44 3.18
C SER A 6 -13.68 7.47 4.10
N SER A 7 -14.78 6.78 3.76
CA SER A 7 -15.96 6.73 4.63
C SER A 7 -15.70 6.01 5.96
N GLU A 8 -14.79 5.02 5.95
CA GLU A 8 -14.33 4.34 7.16
C GLU A 8 -13.25 5.15 7.93
N GLY A 9 -12.84 6.32 7.44
CA GLY A 9 -11.84 7.16 8.09
C GLY A 9 -10.42 6.62 8.05
N VAL A 10 -10.10 5.76 7.08
CA VAL A 10 -8.78 5.15 6.93
C VAL A 10 -7.73 6.21 6.58
N THR A 11 -6.66 6.28 7.38
CA THR A 11 -5.55 7.23 7.21
C THR A 11 -4.29 6.58 6.64
N GLN A 12 -4.18 5.26 6.70
CA GLN A 12 -3.00 4.51 6.23
C GLN A 12 -3.42 3.22 5.53
N VAL A 13 -2.76 2.91 4.42
CA VAL A 13 -2.99 1.69 3.62
C VAL A 13 -1.65 1.02 3.33
N THR A 14 -1.54 -0.26 3.66
CA THR A 14 -0.36 -1.07 3.33
C THR A 14 -0.68 -2.05 2.21
N MET A 15 0.24 -2.17 1.26
CA MET A 15 0.09 -3.03 0.09
C MET A 15 1.34 -3.88 -0.13
N GLU A 16 1.17 -5.18 -0.33
CA GLU A 16 2.27 -6.07 -0.68
C GLU A 16 2.60 -5.96 -2.19
N ALA A 17 3.88 -5.75 -2.50
CA ALA A 17 4.39 -5.67 -3.87
C ALA A 17 4.97 -7.03 -4.35
N THR A 18 4.10 -8.02 -4.61
CA THR A 18 4.47 -9.32 -5.22
C THR A 18 4.49 -9.31 -6.76
N GLY A 19 3.86 -8.30 -7.38
CA GLY A 19 3.72 -8.16 -8.84
C GLY A 19 3.44 -6.72 -9.25
N VAL A 20 2.78 -6.50 -10.41
CA VAL A 20 2.46 -5.14 -10.91
C VAL A 20 1.06 -4.63 -10.50
N TYR A 21 0.21 -5.51 -9.96
CA TYR A 21 -1.20 -5.21 -9.68
C TYR A 21 -1.42 -4.15 -8.60
N TRP A 22 -0.40 -3.83 -7.80
CA TRP A 22 -0.48 -2.73 -6.82
C TRP A 22 -0.53 -1.36 -7.48
N LYS A 23 0.02 -1.19 -8.69
CA LYS A 23 0.15 0.12 -9.36
C LYS A 23 -1.18 0.87 -9.52
N PRO A 24 -2.23 0.29 -10.15
CA PRO A 24 -3.50 1.01 -10.33
C PRO A 24 -4.15 1.41 -9.01
N VAL A 25 -4.09 0.54 -8.00
CA VAL A 25 -4.64 0.81 -6.66
C VAL A 25 -3.85 1.91 -5.96
N PHE A 26 -2.52 1.85 -6.01
CA PHE A 26 -1.63 2.88 -5.47
C PHE A 26 -1.89 4.25 -6.10
N HIS A 27 -2.04 4.32 -7.43
CA HIS A 27 -2.34 5.56 -8.13
C HIS A 27 -3.70 6.13 -7.72
N ALA A 28 -4.74 5.28 -7.64
CA ALA A 28 -6.06 5.72 -7.19
C ALA A 28 -6.04 6.29 -5.75
N LEU A 29 -5.25 5.71 -4.85
CA LEU A 29 -5.08 6.21 -3.48
C LEU A 29 -4.28 7.52 -3.42
N CYS A 30 -3.27 7.68 -4.29
CA CYS A 30 -2.51 8.91 -4.39
C CYS A 30 -3.30 10.09 -4.98
N GLU A 31 -4.34 9.79 -5.78
CA GLU A 31 -5.25 10.77 -6.37
C GLU A 31 -6.49 11.02 -5.51
N ALA A 32 -6.57 10.41 -4.32
CA ALA A 32 -7.69 10.61 -3.40
C ALA A 32 -7.72 12.05 -2.86
N ASP A 33 -8.92 12.61 -2.75
CA ASP A 33 -9.12 13.96 -2.17
C ASP A 33 -8.72 14.02 -0.70
N GLN A 34 -8.89 12.92 0.04
CA GLN A 34 -8.47 12.80 1.42
C GLN A 34 -7.05 12.23 1.49
N PRO A 35 -6.14 12.83 2.27
CA PRO A 35 -4.78 12.31 2.41
C PRO A 35 -4.81 10.92 3.07
N VAL A 36 -4.25 9.94 2.37
CA VAL A 36 -4.01 8.59 2.87
C VAL A 36 -2.54 8.25 2.68
N GLU A 37 -1.88 7.79 3.74
CA GLU A 37 -0.51 7.32 3.65
C GLU A 37 -0.49 5.92 3.05
N VAL A 38 0.19 5.74 1.91
CA VAL A 38 0.26 4.44 1.24
C VAL A 38 1.65 3.84 1.38
N LEU A 39 1.73 2.70 2.07
CA LEU A 39 2.97 1.96 2.30
C LEU A 39 3.04 0.72 1.41
N LEU A 40 3.89 0.75 0.38
CA LEU A 40 4.21 -0.45 -0.39
C LEU A 40 5.30 -1.26 0.31
N VAL A 41 5.03 -2.51 0.68
CA VAL A 41 6.01 -3.38 1.32
C VAL A 41 6.50 -4.48 0.38
N ASN A 42 7.78 -4.83 0.50
CA ASN A 42 8.36 -5.91 -0.29
C ASN A 42 7.89 -7.26 0.26
N ALA A 43 7.34 -8.10 -0.61
CA ALA A 43 6.88 -9.45 -0.30
C ALA A 43 7.92 -10.33 0.42
N ARG A 44 9.23 -10.05 0.22
CA ARG A 44 10.33 -10.78 0.87
C ARG A 44 10.39 -10.59 2.38
N HIS A 45 9.70 -9.58 2.93
CA HIS A 45 9.65 -9.33 4.37
C HIS A 45 8.49 -10.06 5.07
N VAL A 46 7.60 -10.73 4.31
CA VAL A 46 6.51 -11.53 4.86
C VAL A 46 6.72 -12.98 4.42
N LYS A 47 7.06 -13.88 5.36
CA LYS A 47 7.32 -15.28 5.02
C LYS A 47 6.08 -15.93 4.37
N ASN A 48 6.23 -16.44 3.15
CA ASN A 48 5.27 -17.37 2.55
C ASN A 48 5.43 -18.74 3.20
N VAL A 49 4.51 -19.09 4.11
CA VAL A 49 4.41 -20.43 4.68
C VAL A 49 3.47 -21.24 3.78
N PRO A 50 3.96 -22.28 3.08
CA PRO A 50 3.12 -23.09 2.20
C PRO A 50 2.01 -23.79 2.97
N GLY A 51 0.78 -23.79 2.42
CA GLY A 51 -0.32 -24.63 2.88
C GLY A 51 -1.28 -24.03 3.92
N ARG A 52 -1.16 -22.75 4.29
CA ARG A 52 -2.06 -22.15 5.31
C ARG A 52 -2.44 -20.68 5.11
N LYS A 53 -1.83 -19.97 4.16
CA LYS A 53 -2.09 -18.53 3.92
C LYS A 53 -3.19 -18.33 2.89
N SER A 54 -4.20 -17.57 3.27
CA SER A 54 -5.18 -16.96 2.36
C SER A 54 -4.91 -15.47 2.28
N ASP A 55 -5.14 -14.84 1.13
CA ASP A 55 -4.92 -13.39 0.92
C ASP A 55 -5.61 -12.52 1.99
N ALA A 56 -6.76 -12.95 2.51
CA ALA A 56 -7.47 -12.25 3.59
C ALA A 56 -6.71 -12.24 4.92
N LEU A 57 -6.11 -13.38 5.31
CA LEU A 57 -5.29 -13.47 6.52
C LEU A 57 -3.98 -12.70 6.37
N ASP A 58 -3.44 -12.65 5.15
CA ASP A 58 -2.25 -11.84 4.85
C ASP A 58 -2.56 -10.34 4.93
N ALA A 59 -3.73 -9.91 4.47
CA ALA A 59 -4.18 -8.53 4.60
C ALA A 59 -4.38 -8.13 6.08
N VAL A 60 -4.99 -8.99 6.90
CA VAL A 60 -5.15 -8.74 8.35
C VAL A 60 -3.79 -8.62 9.02
N TRP A 61 -2.87 -9.56 8.76
CA TRP A 61 -1.54 -9.54 9.34
C TRP A 61 -0.74 -8.29 8.92
N LEU A 62 -0.84 -7.88 7.66
CA LEU A 62 -0.22 -6.64 7.19
C LEU A 62 -0.80 -5.41 7.88
N ALA A 63 -2.10 -5.37 8.15
CA ALA A 63 -2.73 -4.28 8.89
C ALA A 63 -2.17 -4.18 10.33
N GLU A 64 -2.10 -5.29 11.06
CA GLU A 64 -1.53 -5.33 12.42
C GLU A 64 -0.07 -4.84 12.46
N LEU A 65 0.75 -5.29 11.51
CA LEU A 65 2.15 -4.84 11.41
C LEU A 65 2.26 -3.35 11.05
N THR A 66 1.30 -2.82 10.30
CA THR A 66 1.22 -1.40 9.95
C THR A 66 0.90 -0.57 11.18
N GLU A 67 -0.13 -0.96 11.95
CA GLU A 67 -0.51 -0.29 13.19
C GLU A 67 0.64 -0.27 14.22
N CYS A 68 1.41 -1.36 14.29
CA CYS A 68 2.58 -1.43 15.16
C CYS A 68 3.81 -0.66 14.63
N GLY A 69 3.76 -0.10 13.41
CA GLY A 69 4.89 0.59 12.78
C GLY A 69 6.08 -0.32 12.47
N LEU A 70 5.86 -1.64 12.33
CA LEU A 70 6.91 -2.65 12.16
C LEU A 70 7.32 -2.84 10.68
N LEU A 71 6.61 -2.18 9.76
CA LEU A 71 6.85 -2.30 8.34
C LEU A 71 7.74 -1.18 7.81
N ARG A 72 8.63 -1.55 6.87
CA ARG A 72 9.44 -0.59 6.12
C ARG A 72 8.94 -0.51 4.68
N GLY A 73 8.52 0.69 4.30
CA GLY A 73 8.11 0.99 2.93
C GLY A 73 9.23 0.80 1.93
N SER A 74 8.85 0.32 0.75
CA SER A 74 9.68 0.31 -0.45
C SER A 74 9.82 1.74 -0.96
N PHE A 75 10.99 2.06 -1.50
CA PHE A 75 11.21 3.36 -2.12
C PHE A 75 10.45 3.45 -3.45
N ILE A 76 9.54 4.41 -3.55
CA ILE A 76 8.84 4.76 -4.79
C ILE A 76 9.38 6.11 -5.26
N PRO A 77 10.08 6.17 -6.41
CA PRO A 77 10.52 7.44 -6.96
C PRO A 77 9.31 8.36 -7.18
N ARG A 78 9.38 9.59 -6.67
CA ARG A 78 8.39 10.63 -6.99
C ARG A 78 8.36 10.81 -8.51
N ARG A 79 7.17 10.85 -9.11
CA ARG A 79 7.04 11.22 -10.53
C ARG A 79 7.68 12.59 -10.68
N ARG A 80 8.70 12.67 -11.55
CA ARG A 80 9.34 13.92 -11.95
C ARG A 80 8.23 14.82 -12.46
N SER A 81 8.00 15.98 -11.83
CA SER A 81 7.10 16.97 -12.42
C SER A 81 7.62 17.30 -13.81
N PRO A 82 6.76 17.45 -14.83
CA PRO A 82 7.20 18.00 -16.10
C PRO A 82 7.82 19.36 -15.76
N ARG A 83 9.14 19.51 -15.96
CA ARG A 83 9.77 20.83 -15.88
C ARG A 83 8.99 21.71 -16.84
N SER A 84 8.53 22.86 -16.37
CA SER A 84 8.15 23.96 -17.24
C SER A 84 9.29 24.17 -18.24
N ALA A 85 9.09 23.73 -19.47
CA ALA A 85 9.95 24.12 -20.57
C ALA A 85 9.67 25.62 -20.77
N SER A 86 10.64 26.43 -20.36
CA SER A 86 10.74 27.84 -20.72
C SER A 86 11.09 27.98 -22.20
#